data_AF-A0A7H1DQ68-F1
#
_entry.id   AF-A0A7H1DQ68-F1
#
_cell.length_a   1.000
_cell.length_b   1.000
_cell.length_c   1.000
_cell.angle_alpha   90.00
_cell.angle_beta   90.00
_cell.angle_gamma   90.00
#
_symmetry.space_group_name_H-M   'P 1'
#
loop_
_entity.id
_entity.type
_entity.pdbx_description
1 polymer ?
#
loop_
_entity_poly.entity_id
_entity_poly.type
_entity_poly.pdbx_seq_one_letter_code
_entity_poly.pdbx_strand_id
1 'polypeptide(L)' 'MINLSSVFVPLVGLVFPAIAMASLFLYVQKTKIF' A
#
# COMPACT_ATOMS: atom_id res chain seq x y z
N MET A 1 27.73 -1.70 -5.74
CA MET A 1 26.51 -2.31 -6.31
C MET A 1 25.33 -1.86 -5.47
N ILE A 2 24.35 -1.18 -6.06
CA ILE A 2 23.10 -0.83 -5.36
C ILE A 2 22.23 -2.10 -5.33
N ASN A 3 21.90 -2.59 -4.14
CA ASN A 3 21.04 -3.75 -3.98
C ASN A 3 19.59 -3.35 -4.19
N LEU A 4 19.07 -3.54 -5.41
CA LEU A 4 17.68 -3.26 -5.76
C LEU A 4 16.71 -3.95 -4.79
N SER A 5 17.00 -5.18 -4.36
CA SER A 5 16.19 -5.88 -3.34
C SER A 5 16.01 -5.08 -2.05
N SER A 6 17.01 -4.35 -1.59
CA SER A 6 16.89 -3.59 -0.34
C SER A 6 15.91 -2.43 -0.43
N VAL A 7 15.61 -1.95 -1.64
CA VAL A 7 14.63 -0.88 -1.89
C VAL A 7 13.27 -1.46 -2.23
N PHE A 8 13.22 -2.50 -3.07
CA PHE A 8 11.96 -3.12 -3.49
C PHE A 8 11.28 -3.95 -2.39
N VAL A 9 12.04 -4.62 -1.52
CA VAL A 9 11.48 -5.41 -0.41
C VAL A 9 10.63 -4.55 0.54
N PRO A 10 11.11 -3.43 1.10
CA PRO A 10 10.28 -2.58 1.94
C PRO A 10 9.20 -1.83 1.14
N LEU A 11 9.47 -1.48 -0.13
CA LEU A 11 8.49 -0.77 -0.95
C LEU A 11 7.27 -1.65 -1.27
N VAL A 12 7.46 -2.93 -1.61
CA VAL A 12 6.38 -3.88 -1.89
C VAL A 12 5.82 -4.51 -0.61
N GLY A 13 6.64 -4.67 0.43
CA GLY A 13 6.23 -5.31 1.69
C GLY A 13 5.55 -4.39 2.69
N LEU A 14 5.84 -3.08 2.65
CA LEU A 14 5.34 -2.12 3.65
C LEU A 14 4.60 -0.94 3.00
N VAL A 15 5.25 -0.25 2.06
CA VAL A 15 4.70 1.00 1.50
C VAL A 15 3.49 0.72 0.61
N PHE A 16 3.63 -0.19 -0.35
CA PHE A 16 2.54 -0.55 -1.26
C PHE A 16 1.33 -1.14 -0.53
N PRO A 17 1.48 -2.06 0.44
CA PRO A 17 0.36 -2.57 1.23
C PRO A 17 -0.29 -1.50 2.09
N ALA A 18 0.49 -0.60 2.73
CA ALA A 18 -0.07 0.49 3.53
C ALA A 18 -0.95 1.43 2.68
N ILE A 19 -0.49 1.78 1.47
CA ILE A 19 -1.26 2.59 0.52
C ILE A 19 -2.50 1.84 0.05
N ALA A 20 -2.39 0.56 -0.31
CA ALA A 20 -3.52 -0.25 -0.76
C ALA A 20 -4.60 -0.38 0.33
N MET A 21 -4.21 -0.62 1.58
CA MET A 21 -5.13 -0.70 2.71
C MET A 21 -5.83 0.63 2.98
N ALA A 22 -5.09 1.75 2.98
CA ALA A 22 -5.69 3.08 3.18
C ALA A 22 -6.65 3.46 2.03
N SER A 23 -6.25 3.19 0.79
CA SER A 23 -7.09 3.43 -0.39
C SER A 23 -8.36 2.58 -0.37
N LEU A 24 -8.23 1.28 -0.10
CA LEU A 24 -9.37 0.38 0.03
C LEU A 24 -10.28 0.76 1.21
N PHE A 25 -9.71 1.18 2.33
CA PHE A 25 -10.49 1.65 3.47
C PHE A 25 -11.33 2.87 3.09
N LEU A 26 -10.74 3.89 2.46
CA LEU A 26 -11.49 5.07 2.00
C LEU A 26 -12.53 4.72 0.92
N TYR A 27 -12.21 3.81 0.00
CA TYR A 27 -13.15 3.34 -1.01
C TYR A 27 -14.35 2.65 -0.37
N VAL A 28 -14.13 1.69 0.52
CA VAL A 28 -15.18 0.96 1.22
C VAL A 28 -16.00 1.87 2.14
N GLN A 29 -15.38 2.87 2.77
CA GLN A 29 -16.11 3.88 3.55
C GLN A 29 -17.01 4.72 2.64
N LYS A 30 -16.52 5.16 1.46
CA LYS A 30 -17.36 5.86 0.48
C LYS A 30 -18.51 5.00 -0.05
N THR A 31 -18.31 3.69 -0.24
CA THR A 31 -19.35 2.77 -0.74
C THR A 31 -20.41 2.43 0.32
N LYS A 32 -20.09 2.50 1.62
CA LYS A 32 -21.03 2.18 2.72
C LYS A 32 -21.79 3.37 3.31
N ILE A 33 -21.54 4.61 2.84
CA ILE A 33 -22.20 5.84 3.35
C ILE A 33 -23.51 6.15 2.57
N PHE A 34 -23.95 5.28 1.66
CA PHE A 34 -25.33 5.26 1.13
C PHE A 34 -26.03 3.96 1.49
#